data_AF-A0A955VDU8-F1
#
_entry.id   AF-A0A955VDU8-F1
#
_cell.length_a   1.000
_cell.length_b   1.000
_cell.length_c   1.000
_cell.angle_alpha   90.00
_cell.angle_beta   90.00
_cell.angle_gamma   90.00
#
_symmetry.space_group_name_H-M   'P 1'
#
loop_
_entity.id
_entity.type
_entity.pdbx_description
1 polymer ?
#
loop_
_entity_poly.entity_id
_entity_poly.type
_entity_poly.pdbx_seq_one_letter_code
_entity_poly.pdbx_strand_id
1 'polypeptide(L)'
;LRAGATPRRVVVAGRELVLWRGPDGAPHAAPDACPHMGASLSGGRVDAEGRVVCPWHGLALGERGFRDWACVPVHDDGVLLHVQLGGEPALPAPPLPPRPARPVDAVIRKIARCEPEDVIANRLDPWHGAHFHPYSFAALEVLDTTDDVLTLRVAYRVAGPLQMTVDATFHCPGPRTIVMTIIDGDGAGSVVETHATPLEPGRTAVVEATLATSDRAGFAVARALAPLLRPAIRAAASRLWVDDVAYAERRYALRTQRVGGQ
;
A
#
# COMPACT_ATOMS: atom_id res chain seq x y z
N LEU A 1 3.04 10.30 -7.84
CA LEU A 1 3.26 10.82 -9.21
C LEU A 1 2.76 12.26 -9.28
N ARG A 2 3.41 13.15 -10.04
CA ARG A 2 2.98 14.55 -10.21
C ARG A 2 2.77 14.85 -11.69
N ALA A 3 1.83 15.74 -12.03
CA ALA A 3 1.66 16.23 -13.40
C ALA A 3 2.94 16.96 -13.85
N GLY A 4 3.31 16.80 -15.12
CA GLY A 4 4.55 17.36 -15.67
C GLY A 4 5.84 16.68 -15.20
N ALA A 5 5.76 15.65 -14.34
CA ALA A 5 6.91 14.83 -13.99
C ALA A 5 7.19 13.80 -15.10
N THR A 6 8.41 13.25 -15.09
CA THR A 6 8.77 12.14 -15.96
C THR A 6 7.87 10.92 -15.71
N PRO A 7 7.48 10.19 -16.77
CA PRO A 7 6.83 8.89 -16.63
C PRO A 7 7.66 7.95 -15.76
N ARG A 8 7.01 7.02 -15.06
CA ARG A 8 7.67 6.10 -14.14
C ARG A 8 7.36 4.65 -14.47
N ARG A 9 8.40 3.82 -14.51
CA ARG A 9 8.23 2.38 -14.58
C ARG A 9 7.85 1.83 -13.21
N VAL A 10 6.89 0.92 -13.19
CA VAL A 10 6.58 0.05 -12.06
C VAL A 10 6.43 -1.39 -12.54
N VAL A 11 6.61 -2.34 -11.64
CA VAL A 11 6.37 -3.76 -11.90
C VAL A 11 5.30 -4.24 -10.94
N VAL A 12 4.26 -4.88 -11.48
CA VAL A 12 3.17 -5.47 -10.69
C VAL A 12 2.80 -6.82 -11.31
N ALA A 13 2.82 -7.88 -10.52
CA ALA A 13 2.55 -9.25 -10.94
C ALA A 13 3.36 -9.68 -12.19
N GLY A 14 4.64 -9.32 -12.24
CA GLY A 14 5.57 -9.61 -13.34
C GLY A 14 5.38 -8.73 -14.57
N ARG A 15 4.43 -7.78 -14.55
CA ARG A 15 4.13 -6.90 -15.68
C ARG A 15 4.77 -5.53 -15.49
N GLU A 16 5.54 -5.10 -16.48
CA GLU A 16 6.11 -3.76 -16.52
C GLU A 16 5.07 -2.75 -17.02
N LEU A 17 4.84 -1.71 -16.22
CA LEU A 17 3.89 -0.65 -16.53
C LEU A 17 4.58 0.70 -16.51
N VAL A 18 4.20 1.57 -17.43
CA VAL A 18 4.48 3.01 -17.36
C VAL A 18 3.33 3.72 -16.66
N LEU A 19 3.64 4.53 -15.65
CA LEU A 19 2.73 5.42 -14.95
C LEU A 19 3.06 6.86 -15.27
N TRP A 20 2.05 7.67 -15.58
CA TRP A 20 2.21 9.11 -15.76
C TRP A 20 0.95 9.85 -15.33
N ARG A 21 1.01 11.19 -15.27
CA ARG A 21 -0.17 12.05 -15.10
C ARG A 21 -0.28 13.00 -16.28
N GLY A 22 -1.49 13.13 -16.81
CA GLY A 22 -1.84 14.15 -17.79
C GLY A 22 -1.78 15.57 -17.21
N PRO A 23 -1.94 16.61 -18.05
CA PRO A 23 -1.95 18.02 -17.61
C PRO A 23 -3.13 18.35 -16.69
N ASP A 24 -4.23 17.63 -16.80
CA ASP A 24 -5.39 17.67 -15.91
C ASP A 24 -5.14 17.00 -14.54
N GLY A 25 -3.98 16.36 -14.38
CA GLY A 25 -3.63 15.60 -13.19
C GLY A 25 -4.17 14.17 -13.18
N ALA A 26 -4.93 13.74 -14.19
CA ALA A 26 -5.45 12.38 -14.28
C ALA A 26 -4.29 11.37 -14.39
N PRO A 27 -4.27 10.30 -13.58
CA PRO A 27 -3.25 9.28 -13.67
C PRO A 27 -3.57 8.26 -14.75
N HIS A 28 -2.55 7.83 -15.47
CA HIS A 28 -2.64 6.76 -16.46
C HIS A 28 -1.61 5.68 -16.17
N ALA A 29 -1.96 4.45 -16.54
CA ALA A 29 -1.09 3.29 -16.49
C ALA A 29 -1.25 2.49 -17.78
N ALA A 30 -0.17 1.97 -18.33
CA ALA A 30 -0.18 1.12 -19.53
C ALA A 30 1.06 0.22 -19.55
N PRO A 31 1.16 -0.79 -20.44
CA PRO A 31 2.41 -1.54 -20.62
C PRO A 31 3.59 -0.60 -20.89
N ASP A 32 4.73 -0.81 -20.21
CA ASP A 32 5.91 0.07 -20.37
C ASP A 32 6.58 -0.11 -21.74
N ALA A 33 6.43 -1.26 -22.38
CA ALA A 33 6.98 -1.52 -23.70
C ALA A 33 6.19 -0.78 -24.79
N CYS A 34 6.88 0.06 -25.57
CA CYS A 34 6.32 0.75 -26.72
C CYS A 34 5.87 -0.28 -27.80
N PRO A 35 4.62 -0.24 -28.29
CA PRO A 35 4.09 -1.19 -29.27
C PRO A 35 4.73 -1.10 -30.67
N HIS A 36 5.60 -0.12 -30.90
CA HIS A 36 6.38 -0.02 -32.12
C HIS A 36 7.55 -1.02 -32.14
N MET A 37 8.55 -0.84 -31.26
CA MET A 37 9.79 -1.64 -31.25
C MET A 37 10.27 -1.97 -29.82
N GLY A 38 9.41 -1.86 -28.80
CA GLY A 38 9.72 -2.31 -27.43
C GLY A 38 10.50 -1.34 -26.55
N ALA A 39 10.72 -0.09 -26.98
CA ALA A 39 11.33 0.94 -26.12
C ALA A 39 10.58 1.09 -24.79
N SER A 40 11.31 1.27 -23.67
CA SER A 40 10.69 1.63 -22.40
C SER A 40 10.10 3.04 -22.46
N LEU A 41 8.78 3.14 -22.35
CA LEU A 41 8.03 4.41 -22.37
C LEU A 41 8.33 5.25 -21.13
N SER A 42 8.69 4.61 -20.00
CA SER A 42 9.14 5.31 -18.80
C SER A 42 10.39 6.18 -19.01
N GLY A 43 11.23 5.84 -19.99
CA GLY A 43 12.39 6.64 -20.40
C GLY A 43 12.03 7.84 -21.29
N GLY A 44 10.75 8.01 -21.61
CA GLY A 44 10.23 9.09 -22.45
C GLY A 44 9.82 10.33 -21.66
N ARG A 45 8.82 11.04 -22.20
CA ARG A 45 8.21 12.24 -21.58
C ARG A 45 6.69 12.21 -21.73
N VAL A 46 6.00 13.11 -21.04
CA VAL A 46 4.58 13.40 -21.29
C VAL A 46 4.49 14.65 -22.17
N ASP A 47 3.69 14.63 -23.24
CA ASP A 47 3.42 15.82 -24.06
C ASP A 47 2.32 16.72 -23.49
N ALA A 48 2.06 17.85 -24.15
CA ALA A 48 1.07 18.83 -23.70
C ALA A 48 -0.37 18.29 -23.74
N GLU A 49 -0.63 17.25 -24.53
CA GLU A 49 -1.92 16.57 -24.61
C GLU A 49 -2.05 15.42 -23.59
N GLY A 50 -1.05 15.22 -22.72
CA GLY A 50 -1.08 14.19 -21.68
C GLY A 50 -0.72 12.79 -22.17
N ARG A 51 -0.12 12.65 -23.35
CA ARG A 51 0.32 11.35 -23.89
C ARG A 51 1.76 11.05 -23.51
N VAL A 52 2.08 9.78 -23.30
CA VAL A 52 3.46 9.34 -23.14
C VAL A 52 4.14 9.24 -24.51
N VAL A 53 5.27 9.93 -24.67
CA VAL A 53 6.04 10.00 -25.90
C VAL A 53 7.26 9.10 -25.80
N CYS A 54 7.32 8.11 -26.70
CA CYS A 54 8.41 7.15 -26.79
C CYS A 54 9.77 7.83 -27.04
N PRO A 55 10.83 7.46 -26.29
CA PRO A 55 12.14 8.11 -26.41
C PRO A 55 12.89 7.78 -27.70
N TRP A 56 12.53 6.71 -28.42
CA TRP A 56 13.24 6.32 -29.65
C TRP A 56 12.75 7.08 -30.88
N HIS A 57 11.45 7.03 -31.16
CA HIS A 57 10.89 7.51 -32.42
C HIS A 57 9.79 8.57 -32.25
N GLY A 58 9.55 9.04 -31.02
CA GLY A 58 8.57 10.08 -30.75
C GLY A 58 7.10 9.67 -30.89
N LEU A 59 6.80 8.37 -30.97
CA LEU A 59 5.42 7.87 -30.97
C LEU A 59 4.72 8.29 -29.67
N ALA A 60 3.63 9.05 -29.78
CA ALA A 60 2.83 9.52 -28.67
C ALA A 60 1.63 8.59 -28.43
N LEU A 61 1.48 8.11 -27.20
CA LEU A 61 0.49 7.10 -26.79
C LEU A 61 -0.32 7.62 -25.60
N GLY A 62 -1.64 7.43 -25.64
CA GLY A 62 -2.55 7.87 -24.58
C GLY A 62 -3.80 6.98 -24.51
N GLU A 63 -4.91 7.51 -23.99
CA GLU A 63 -6.13 6.72 -23.75
C GLU A 63 -6.71 6.02 -24.98
N ARG A 64 -6.53 6.61 -26.18
CA ARG A 64 -6.97 6.01 -27.45
C ARG A 64 -6.31 4.67 -27.76
N GLY A 65 -5.20 4.34 -27.10
CA GLY A 65 -4.42 3.14 -27.37
C GLY A 65 -3.72 3.15 -28.74
N PHE A 66 -3.01 2.07 -29.04
CA PHE A 66 -2.37 1.81 -30.32
C PHE A 66 -2.18 0.31 -30.51
N ARG A 67 -2.88 -0.30 -31.47
CA ARG A 67 -2.91 -1.77 -31.67
C ARG A 67 -3.40 -2.49 -30.41
N ASP A 68 -2.64 -3.44 -29.89
CA ASP A 68 -2.86 -4.20 -28.66
C ASP A 68 -2.41 -3.44 -27.40
N TRP A 69 -1.74 -2.29 -27.55
CA TRP A 69 -1.38 -1.44 -26.43
C TRP A 69 -2.54 -0.53 -26.04
N ALA A 70 -2.93 -0.59 -24.77
CA ALA A 70 -3.99 0.23 -24.20
C ALA A 70 -3.67 0.58 -22.74
N CYS A 71 -4.26 1.68 -22.27
CA CYS A 71 -4.23 2.00 -20.85
C CYS A 71 -5.02 0.96 -20.06
N VAL A 72 -4.53 0.61 -18.87
CA VAL A 72 -5.27 -0.19 -17.89
C VAL A 72 -6.02 0.73 -16.92
N PRO A 73 -7.15 0.29 -16.34
CA PRO A 73 -7.88 1.10 -15.37
C PRO A 73 -6.98 1.49 -14.20
N VAL A 74 -7.05 2.77 -13.82
CA VAL A 74 -6.35 3.35 -12.67
C VAL A 74 -7.37 4.02 -11.77
N HIS A 75 -7.30 3.72 -10.48
CA HIS A 75 -8.06 4.42 -9.45
C HIS A 75 -7.11 5.19 -8.54
N ASP A 76 -7.37 6.48 -8.38
CA ASP A 76 -6.62 7.37 -7.49
C ASP A 76 -7.51 7.80 -6.34
N ASP A 77 -7.22 7.28 -5.16
CA ASP A 77 -7.99 7.58 -3.95
C ASP A 77 -7.40 8.78 -3.16
N GLY A 78 -6.42 9.46 -3.74
CA GLY A 78 -5.70 10.59 -3.13
C GLY A 78 -4.55 10.19 -2.20
N VAL A 79 -4.47 8.91 -1.80
CA VAL A 79 -3.41 8.35 -0.93
C VAL A 79 -2.62 7.29 -1.67
N LEU A 80 -3.31 6.38 -2.35
CA LEU A 80 -2.79 5.27 -3.13
C LEU A 80 -3.29 5.33 -4.57
N LEU A 81 -2.46 4.80 -5.48
CA LEU A 81 -2.85 4.51 -6.85
C LEU A 81 -3.03 3.01 -7.01
N HIS A 82 -4.21 2.62 -7.47
CA HIS A 82 -4.56 1.23 -7.74
C HIS A 82 -4.62 1.02 -9.25
N VAL A 83 -3.99 -0.04 -9.71
CA VAL A 83 -4.00 -0.44 -11.12
C VAL A 83 -4.71 -1.77 -11.25
N GLN A 84 -5.70 -1.85 -12.14
CA GLN A 84 -6.38 -3.11 -12.39
C GLN A 84 -5.69 -3.87 -13.53
N LEU A 85 -5.13 -5.04 -13.20
CA LEU A 85 -4.54 -5.94 -14.17
C LEU A 85 -5.61 -6.95 -14.61
N GLY A 86 -5.66 -7.29 -15.90
CA GLY A 86 -6.73 -8.08 -16.52
C GLY A 86 -6.97 -9.45 -15.86
N GLY A 87 -8.08 -10.10 -16.24
CA GLY A 87 -8.51 -11.41 -15.73
C GLY A 87 -9.89 -11.38 -15.07
N GLU A 88 -10.28 -10.22 -14.53
CA GLU A 88 -11.61 -9.97 -13.96
C GLU A 88 -12.24 -8.73 -14.60
N PRO A 89 -13.59 -8.60 -14.59
CA PRO A 89 -14.27 -7.40 -15.07
C PRO A 89 -13.73 -6.14 -14.37
N ALA A 90 -13.62 -5.04 -15.13
CA ALA A 90 -13.22 -3.76 -14.56
C ALA A 90 -14.16 -3.38 -13.40
N LEU A 91 -13.61 -3.23 -12.20
CA LEU A 91 -14.38 -2.75 -11.05
C LEU A 91 -14.40 -1.22 -11.11
N PRO A 92 -15.53 -0.56 -10.79
CA PRO A 92 -15.58 0.90 -10.73
C PRO A 92 -14.58 1.50 -9.72
N ALA A 93 -14.31 0.76 -8.65
CA ALA A 93 -13.30 1.08 -7.65
C ALA A 93 -12.73 -0.23 -7.05
N PRO A 94 -11.47 -0.22 -6.59
CA PRO A 94 -10.94 -1.32 -5.79
C PRO A 94 -11.74 -1.48 -4.48
N PRO A 95 -11.80 -2.69 -3.90
CA PRO A 95 -12.45 -2.91 -2.59
C PRO A 95 -11.63 -2.22 -1.50
N LEU A 96 -11.94 -0.95 -1.24
CA LEU A 96 -11.31 -0.12 -0.23
C LEU A 96 -12.15 -0.11 1.06
N PRO A 97 -11.51 -0.10 2.24
CA PRO A 97 -12.22 0.08 3.48
C PRO A 97 -12.78 1.51 3.59
N PRO A 98 -13.78 1.73 4.45
CA PRO A 98 -14.18 3.09 4.83
C PRO A 98 -13.00 3.81 5.46
N ARG A 99 -12.67 5.00 4.95
CA ARG A 99 -11.62 5.87 5.48
C ARG A 99 -12.23 7.06 6.23
N PRO A 100 -11.55 7.60 7.25
CA PRO A 100 -11.95 8.86 7.86
C PRO A 100 -11.91 10.01 6.83
N ALA A 101 -12.83 10.97 6.94
CA ALA A 101 -13.00 12.02 5.92
C ALA A 101 -11.85 13.04 5.86
N ARG A 102 -11.12 13.27 6.96
CA ARG A 102 -10.03 14.26 7.04
C ARG A 102 -8.83 13.70 7.83
N PRO A 103 -8.17 12.65 7.35
CA PRO A 103 -7.05 12.05 8.06
C PRO A 103 -5.77 12.87 7.93
N VAL A 104 -4.83 12.61 8.83
CA VAL A 104 -3.41 12.75 8.52
C VAL A 104 -2.96 11.43 7.89
N ASP A 105 -2.67 11.46 6.58
CA ASP A 105 -2.20 10.29 5.84
C ASP A 105 -0.66 10.20 5.82
N ALA A 106 -0.14 8.98 5.88
CA ALA A 106 1.25 8.67 5.59
C ALA A 106 1.36 7.28 4.97
N VAL A 107 2.12 7.18 3.88
CA VAL A 107 2.36 5.92 3.18
C VAL A 107 3.84 5.53 3.27
N ILE A 108 4.10 4.26 3.54
CA ILE A 108 5.41 3.62 3.41
C ILE A 108 5.35 2.50 2.38
N ARG A 109 6.51 2.15 1.82
CA ARG A 109 6.67 1.01 0.93
C ARG A 109 7.95 0.27 1.26
N LYS A 110 7.86 -1.05 1.42
CA LYS A 110 8.99 -1.96 1.61
C LYS A 110 8.89 -3.11 0.63
N ILE A 111 10.04 -3.70 0.27
CA ILE A 111 10.10 -4.88 -0.58
C ILE A 111 10.56 -6.04 0.30
N ALA A 112 9.83 -7.14 0.24
CA ALA A 112 10.14 -8.38 0.94
C ALA A 112 10.32 -9.53 -0.08
N ARG A 113 11.21 -10.46 0.24
CA ARG A 113 11.41 -11.72 -0.49
C ARG A 113 10.41 -12.78 -0.02
N CYS A 114 9.16 -12.59 -0.38
CA CYS A 114 8.08 -13.48 -0.02
C CYS A 114 6.92 -13.36 -1.03
N GLU A 115 5.93 -14.25 -0.92
CA GLU A 115 4.66 -14.10 -1.60
C GLU A 115 3.69 -13.23 -0.76
N PRO A 116 2.63 -12.66 -1.38
CA PRO A 116 1.65 -11.85 -0.64
C PRO A 116 1.03 -12.58 0.56
N GLU A 117 0.76 -13.88 0.45
CA GLU A 117 0.18 -14.68 1.53
C GLU A 117 1.06 -14.71 2.79
N ASP A 118 2.39 -14.67 2.64
CA ASP A 118 3.31 -14.69 3.78
C ASP A 118 3.23 -13.37 4.57
N VAL A 119 2.97 -12.25 3.89
CA VAL A 119 2.73 -10.93 4.50
C VAL A 119 1.41 -10.92 5.24
N ILE A 120 0.35 -11.42 4.62
CA ILE A 120 -1.00 -11.46 5.20
C ILE A 120 -1.03 -12.36 6.44
N ALA A 121 -0.44 -13.56 6.35
CA ALA A 121 -0.36 -14.49 7.47
C ALA A 121 0.39 -13.90 8.68
N ASN A 122 1.48 -13.16 8.44
CA ASN A 122 2.22 -12.48 9.51
C ASN A 122 1.36 -11.42 10.21
N ARG A 123 0.65 -10.61 9.43
CA ARG A 123 -0.07 -9.46 9.96
C ARG A 123 -1.36 -9.84 10.69
N LEU A 124 -1.92 -11.02 10.37
CA LEU A 124 -3.05 -11.62 11.09
C LEU A 124 -2.65 -12.42 12.34
N ASP A 125 -1.36 -12.60 12.64
CA ASP A 125 -0.92 -13.33 13.82
C ASP A 125 -1.06 -12.44 15.08
N PRO A 126 -2.07 -12.68 15.95
CA PRO A 126 -2.28 -11.85 17.14
C PRO A 126 -1.14 -11.96 18.16
N TRP A 127 -0.39 -13.06 18.13
CA TRP A 127 0.72 -13.32 19.06
C TRP A 127 2.00 -12.58 18.66
N HIS A 128 2.05 -12.04 17.45
CA HIS A 128 3.17 -11.28 16.93
C HIS A 128 3.32 -9.91 17.62
N GLY A 129 2.22 -9.24 18.02
CA GLY A 129 2.26 -7.86 18.53
C GLY A 129 3.12 -7.67 19.79
N ALA A 130 2.75 -8.29 20.90
CA ALA A 130 3.40 -8.02 22.20
C ALA A 130 4.82 -8.64 22.33
N HIS A 131 5.11 -9.73 21.61
CA HIS A 131 6.40 -10.42 21.69
C HIS A 131 7.43 -9.89 20.68
N PHE A 132 7.02 -9.58 19.45
CA PHE A 132 7.92 -9.14 18.38
C PHE A 132 8.10 -7.61 18.31
N HIS A 133 7.13 -6.82 18.80
CA HIS A 133 7.21 -5.36 18.85
C HIS A 133 7.16 -4.77 20.27
N PRO A 134 8.03 -5.19 21.21
CA PRO A 134 7.98 -4.72 22.60
C PRO A 134 8.22 -3.20 22.75
N TYR A 135 8.81 -2.58 21.72
CA TYR A 135 9.05 -1.14 21.64
C TYR A 135 7.80 -0.35 21.22
N SER A 136 6.83 -1.00 20.58
CA SER A 136 5.62 -0.36 20.04
C SER A 136 4.36 -0.77 20.77
N PHE A 137 4.25 -2.03 21.21
CA PHE A 137 3.09 -2.55 21.95
C PHE A 137 3.50 -2.96 23.37
N ALA A 138 2.78 -2.43 24.37
CA ALA A 138 2.95 -2.74 25.79
C ALA A 138 2.09 -3.93 26.22
N ALA A 139 0.91 -4.09 25.62
CA ALA A 139 -0.01 -5.20 25.85
C ALA A 139 -0.91 -5.39 24.63
N LEU A 140 -1.29 -6.65 24.36
CA LEU A 140 -2.26 -7.02 23.34
C LEU A 140 -3.18 -8.09 23.95
N GLU A 141 -4.48 -7.86 23.88
CA GLU A 141 -5.52 -8.77 24.35
C GLU A 141 -6.52 -9.01 23.22
N VAL A 142 -6.82 -10.28 22.92
CA VAL A 142 -7.88 -10.63 21.97
C VAL A 142 -9.21 -10.51 22.70
N LEU A 143 -10.09 -9.60 22.25
CA LEU A 143 -11.40 -9.37 22.85
C LEU A 143 -12.48 -10.27 22.23
N ASP A 144 -12.45 -10.41 20.91
CA ASP A 144 -13.43 -11.19 20.15
C ASP A 144 -12.82 -11.69 18.83
N THR A 145 -13.34 -12.80 18.31
CA THR A 145 -12.92 -13.36 17.02
C THR A 145 -14.13 -13.95 16.33
N THR A 146 -14.50 -13.35 15.20
CA THR A 146 -15.50 -13.86 14.27
C THR A 146 -14.80 -14.43 13.03
N ASP A 147 -15.56 -14.98 12.09
CA ASP A 147 -15.00 -15.56 10.86
C ASP A 147 -14.20 -14.52 10.03
N ASP A 148 -14.64 -13.26 10.01
CA ASP A 148 -14.08 -12.22 9.15
C ASP A 148 -13.39 -11.07 9.90
N VAL A 149 -13.58 -10.97 11.22
CA VAL A 149 -13.10 -9.85 12.03
C VAL A 149 -12.47 -10.33 13.34
N LEU A 150 -11.25 -9.89 13.57
CA LEU A 150 -10.52 -10.05 14.82
C LEU A 150 -10.53 -8.73 15.59
N THR A 151 -11.05 -8.74 16.83
CA THR A 151 -11.10 -7.55 17.69
C THR A 151 -10.07 -7.66 18.80
N LEU A 152 -9.20 -6.66 18.90
CA LEU A 152 -8.07 -6.63 19.82
C LEU A 152 -8.08 -5.35 20.64
N ARG A 153 -7.70 -5.45 21.91
CA ARG A 153 -7.26 -4.31 22.71
C ARG A 153 -5.75 -4.19 22.62
N VAL A 154 -5.28 -3.05 22.17
CA VAL A 154 -3.85 -2.79 21.92
C VAL A 154 -3.42 -1.59 22.74
N ALA A 155 -2.45 -1.79 23.63
CA ALA A 155 -1.74 -0.70 24.29
C ALA A 155 -0.46 -0.41 23.53
N TYR A 156 -0.35 0.76 22.89
CA TYR A 156 0.86 1.19 22.20
C TYR A 156 1.59 2.33 22.91
N ARG A 157 2.92 2.32 22.81
CA ARG A 157 3.79 3.35 23.41
C ARG A 157 3.90 4.55 22.47
N VAL A 158 3.63 5.76 22.99
CA VAL A 158 3.61 6.99 22.17
C VAL A 158 4.88 7.81 22.33
N ALA A 159 5.24 8.15 23.57
CA ALA A 159 6.48 8.84 23.90
C ALA A 159 6.81 8.67 25.38
N GLY A 160 8.05 8.28 25.70
CA GLY A 160 8.48 8.08 27.09
C GLY A 160 7.57 7.07 27.83
N PRO A 161 7.01 7.43 29.01
CA PRO A 161 6.11 6.54 29.76
C PRO A 161 4.65 6.56 29.25
N LEU A 162 4.30 7.44 28.31
CA LEU A 162 2.93 7.58 27.83
C LEU A 162 2.53 6.38 26.97
N GLN A 163 1.51 5.66 27.44
CA GLN A 163 0.87 4.55 26.74
C GLN A 163 -0.55 4.94 26.39
N MET A 164 -1.01 4.49 25.23
CA MET A 164 -2.38 4.67 24.78
C MET A 164 -2.98 3.31 24.50
N THR A 165 -4.13 3.05 25.11
CA THR A 165 -4.89 1.83 24.91
C THR A 165 -6.06 2.13 23.99
N VAL A 166 -6.21 1.32 22.96
CA VAL A 166 -7.28 1.42 21.99
C VAL A 166 -7.84 0.04 21.71
N ASP A 167 -9.10 -0.02 21.32
CA ASP A 167 -9.69 -1.22 20.75
C ASP A 167 -9.68 -1.08 19.23
N ALA A 168 -9.22 -2.12 18.54
CA ALA A 168 -9.07 -2.12 17.09
C ALA A 168 -9.58 -3.44 16.49
N THR A 169 -10.15 -3.34 15.29
CA THR A 169 -10.55 -4.49 14.49
C THR A 169 -9.58 -4.71 13.35
N PHE A 170 -9.34 -5.97 13.02
CA PHE A 170 -8.61 -6.40 11.83
C PHE A 170 -9.54 -7.19 10.91
N HIS A 171 -9.55 -6.85 9.63
CA HIS A 171 -10.30 -7.60 8.61
C HIS A 171 -9.55 -7.60 7.28
N CYS A 172 -9.91 -8.54 6.41
CA CYS A 172 -9.31 -8.71 5.09
C CYS A 172 -10.35 -8.42 3.98
N PRO A 173 -10.40 -7.20 3.41
CA PRO A 173 -11.34 -6.91 2.32
C PRO A 173 -11.01 -7.66 1.02
N GLY A 174 -9.85 -8.30 0.94
CA GLY A 174 -9.44 -9.17 -0.15
C GLY A 174 -8.17 -9.95 0.20
N PRO A 175 -7.71 -10.84 -0.69
CA PRO A 175 -6.61 -11.78 -0.39
C PRO A 175 -5.23 -11.15 -0.22
N ARG A 176 -5.10 -9.83 -0.46
CA ARG A 176 -3.84 -9.09 -0.45
C ARG A 176 -3.88 -7.83 0.40
N THR A 177 -4.95 -7.64 1.17
CA THR A 177 -5.15 -6.44 1.97
C THR A 177 -5.60 -6.82 3.36
N ILE A 178 -4.99 -6.23 4.38
CA ILE A 178 -5.46 -6.25 5.77
C ILE A 178 -5.71 -4.81 6.18
N VAL A 179 -6.79 -4.61 6.91
CA VAL A 179 -7.18 -3.30 7.42
C VAL A 179 -7.35 -3.39 8.93
N MET A 180 -6.61 -2.55 9.64
CA MET A 180 -6.79 -2.30 11.06
C MET A 180 -7.58 -1.00 11.24
N THR A 181 -8.70 -1.05 11.96
CA THR A 181 -9.49 0.14 12.30
C THR A 181 -9.55 0.30 13.80
N ILE A 182 -9.17 1.48 14.31
CA ILE A 182 -9.39 1.81 15.73
C ILE A 182 -10.87 2.11 15.93
N ILE A 183 -11.56 1.31 16.76
CA ILE A 183 -13.00 1.42 17.02
C ILE A 183 -13.33 2.13 18.34
N ASP A 184 -12.43 2.10 19.32
CA ASP A 184 -12.60 2.80 20.60
C ASP A 184 -11.25 3.29 21.16
N GLY A 185 -11.30 4.36 21.95
CA GLY A 185 -10.14 5.06 22.49
C GLY A 185 -9.69 6.26 21.64
N ASP A 186 -8.56 6.88 22.01
CA ASP A 186 -8.07 8.05 21.26
C ASP A 186 -7.56 7.63 19.88
N GLY A 187 -8.13 8.30 18.88
CA GLY A 187 -7.92 7.99 17.48
C GLY A 187 -8.93 7.01 16.89
N ALA A 188 -10.06 6.77 17.57
CA ALA A 188 -11.23 6.11 16.98
C ALA A 188 -11.53 6.65 15.57
N GLY A 189 -11.73 5.73 14.63
CA GLY A 189 -11.87 6.01 13.20
C GLY A 189 -10.55 6.03 12.42
N SER A 190 -9.38 5.89 13.07
CA SER A 190 -8.10 5.76 12.37
C SER A 190 -8.00 4.41 11.70
N VAL A 191 -7.42 4.39 10.51
CA VAL A 191 -7.30 3.20 9.66
C VAL A 191 -5.83 2.98 9.29
N VAL A 192 -5.35 1.75 9.40
CA VAL A 192 -4.06 1.32 8.84
C VAL A 192 -4.33 0.22 7.83
N GLU A 193 -3.99 0.47 6.59
CA GLU A 193 -4.16 -0.45 5.47
C GLU A 193 -2.80 -1.05 5.11
N THR A 194 -2.68 -2.37 5.09
CA THR A 194 -1.51 -3.09 4.60
C THR A 194 -1.86 -3.80 3.30
N HIS A 195 -1.20 -3.43 2.21
CA HIS A 195 -1.37 -4.04 0.89
C HIS A 195 -0.13 -4.82 0.47
N ALA A 196 -0.29 -6.11 0.21
CA ALA A 196 0.73 -7.01 -0.30
C ALA A 196 0.66 -7.09 -1.83
N THR A 197 1.39 -6.20 -2.51
CA THR A 197 1.39 -6.12 -3.98
C THR A 197 2.47 -7.04 -4.56
N PRO A 198 2.13 -8.11 -5.30
CA PRO A 198 3.14 -8.95 -5.94
C PRO A 198 3.91 -8.12 -6.97
N LEU A 199 5.23 -8.19 -6.95
CA LEU A 199 6.10 -7.57 -7.96
C LEU A 199 6.49 -8.60 -9.00
N GLU A 200 7.10 -9.70 -8.56
CA GLU A 200 7.58 -10.84 -9.34
C GLU A 200 7.44 -12.09 -8.44
N PRO A 201 7.54 -13.32 -8.97
CA PRO A 201 7.57 -14.51 -8.14
C PRO A 201 8.63 -14.38 -7.02
N GLY A 202 8.21 -14.60 -5.78
CA GLY A 202 9.03 -14.49 -4.57
C GLY A 202 9.39 -13.05 -4.16
N ARG A 203 8.80 -12.02 -4.78
CA ARG A 203 9.01 -10.62 -4.42
C ARG A 203 7.69 -9.86 -4.29
N THR A 204 7.47 -9.33 -3.10
CA THR A 204 6.27 -8.56 -2.76
C THR A 204 6.63 -7.16 -2.30
N ALA A 205 5.89 -6.16 -2.78
CA ALA A 205 5.89 -4.83 -2.17
C ALA A 205 4.81 -4.78 -1.09
N VAL A 206 5.25 -4.54 0.14
CA VAL A 206 4.37 -4.18 1.24
C VAL A 206 4.17 -2.67 1.20
N VAL A 207 2.94 -2.23 0.95
CA VAL A 207 2.54 -0.83 1.00
C VAL A 207 1.63 -0.67 2.21
N GLU A 208 2.04 0.18 3.15
CA GLU A 208 1.20 0.49 4.31
C GLU A 208 0.77 1.95 4.27
N ALA A 209 -0.54 2.18 4.35
CA ALA A 209 -1.15 3.49 4.44
C ALA A 209 -1.74 3.68 5.85
N THR A 210 -1.20 4.64 6.59
CA THR A 210 -1.73 5.10 7.88
C THR A 210 -2.62 6.31 7.65
N LEU A 211 -3.86 6.25 8.10
CA LEU A 211 -4.87 7.31 8.03
C LEU A 211 -5.32 7.63 9.46
N ALA A 212 -4.59 8.52 10.13
CA ALA A 212 -4.85 8.87 11.52
C ALA A 212 -5.94 9.93 11.63
N THR A 213 -6.82 9.80 12.62
CA THR A 213 -7.77 10.82 13.09
C THR A 213 -7.73 10.89 14.62
N SER A 214 -8.30 11.93 15.22
CA SER A 214 -8.54 12.05 16.67
C SER A 214 -9.54 13.17 16.94
N ASP A 215 -10.38 13.00 17.97
CA ASP A 215 -11.35 14.00 18.42
C ASP A 215 -10.74 15.06 19.34
N ARG A 216 -9.45 14.91 19.70
CA ARG A 216 -8.74 15.91 20.50
C ARG A 216 -8.71 17.24 19.75
N ALA A 217 -9.00 18.34 20.44
CA ALA A 217 -9.03 19.69 19.85
C ALA A 217 -7.71 20.06 19.13
N GLY A 218 -6.57 19.58 19.63
CA GLY A 218 -5.25 19.78 19.02
C GLY A 218 -5.04 19.03 17.69
N PHE A 219 -5.89 18.05 17.35
CA PHE A 219 -5.76 17.30 16.10
C PHE A 219 -6.00 18.17 14.87
N ALA A 220 -6.79 19.24 14.99
CA ALA A 220 -6.95 20.22 13.91
C ALA A 220 -5.60 20.87 13.52
N VAL A 221 -4.77 21.17 14.51
CA VAL A 221 -3.40 21.67 14.31
C VAL A 221 -2.53 20.58 13.70
N ALA A 222 -2.62 19.34 14.19
CA ALA A 222 -1.89 18.20 13.63
C ALA A 222 -2.19 17.99 12.13
N ARG A 223 -3.46 18.12 11.72
CA ARG A 223 -3.85 18.10 10.30
C ARG A 223 -3.23 19.24 9.51
N ALA A 224 -3.27 20.46 10.03
CA ALA A 224 -2.65 21.62 9.36
C ALA A 224 -1.13 21.42 9.21
N LEU A 225 -0.49 20.75 10.16
CA LEU A 225 0.94 20.42 10.16
C LEU A 225 1.24 19.04 9.57
N ALA A 226 0.29 18.38 8.91
CA ALA A 226 0.46 17.03 8.37
C ALA A 226 1.72 16.84 7.51
N PRO A 227 2.11 17.79 6.62
CA PRO A 227 3.35 17.65 5.85
C PRO A 227 4.61 17.52 6.71
N LEU A 228 4.64 18.14 7.89
CA LEU A 228 5.75 18.09 8.85
C LEU A 228 5.71 16.83 9.72
N LEU A 229 4.52 16.28 9.98
CA LEU A 229 4.34 15.07 10.79
C LEU A 229 4.58 13.78 9.99
N ARG A 230 4.28 13.78 8.68
CA ARG A 230 4.42 12.62 7.78
C ARG A 230 5.76 11.89 7.89
N PRO A 231 6.93 12.55 7.92
CA PRO A 231 8.21 11.84 8.08
C PRO A 231 8.30 11.04 9.38
N ALA A 232 7.82 11.59 10.50
CA ALA A 232 7.83 10.90 11.79
C ALA A 232 6.88 9.70 11.81
N ILE A 233 5.66 9.87 11.26
CA ILE A 233 4.69 8.77 11.11
C ILE A 233 5.28 7.65 10.25
N ARG A 234 5.90 8.00 9.11
CA ARG A 234 6.58 7.03 8.24
C ARG A 234 7.73 6.32 8.94
N ALA A 235 8.50 7.01 9.77
CA ALA A 235 9.60 6.41 10.53
C ALA A 235 9.10 5.42 11.57
N ALA A 236 8.02 5.76 12.30
CA ALA A 236 7.38 4.86 13.25
C ALA A 236 6.82 3.60 12.55
N ALA A 237 6.03 3.79 11.49
CA ALA A 237 5.50 2.68 10.67
C ALA A 237 6.63 1.82 10.08
N SER A 238 7.71 2.44 9.60
CA SER A 238 8.84 1.72 9.01
C SER A 238 9.61 0.87 10.01
N ARG A 239 9.63 1.25 11.29
CA ARG A 239 10.30 0.49 12.36
C ARG A 239 9.55 -0.80 12.67
N LEU A 240 8.23 -0.75 12.77
CA LEU A 240 7.37 -1.94 12.90
C LEU A 240 7.66 -2.95 11.78
N TRP A 241 7.76 -2.48 10.54
CA TRP A 241 8.01 -3.38 9.42
C TRP A 241 9.42 -3.95 9.31
N VAL A 242 10.39 -3.58 10.15
CA VAL A 242 11.72 -4.21 10.08
C VAL A 242 11.60 -5.69 10.45
N ASP A 243 10.92 -5.99 11.55
CA ASP A 243 10.81 -7.35 12.05
C ASP A 243 9.75 -8.16 11.28
N ASP A 244 8.67 -7.49 10.84
CA ASP A 244 7.58 -8.12 10.07
C ASP A 244 8.07 -8.67 8.72
N VAL A 245 8.97 -7.96 8.04
CA VAL A 245 9.55 -8.43 6.77
C VAL A 245 10.38 -9.68 7.01
N ALA A 246 11.20 -9.71 8.07
CA ALA A 246 12.05 -10.86 8.36
C ALA A 246 11.21 -12.12 8.65
N TYR A 247 10.09 -11.98 9.36
CA TYR A 247 9.15 -13.08 9.59
C TYR A 247 8.54 -13.60 8.28
N ALA A 248 8.04 -12.71 7.41
CA ALA A 248 7.43 -13.09 6.14
C ALA A 248 8.45 -13.79 5.21
N GLU A 249 9.68 -13.26 5.11
CA GLU A 249 10.76 -13.86 4.33
C GLU A 249 11.16 -15.24 4.88
N ARG A 250 11.16 -15.42 6.21
CA ARG A 250 11.46 -16.71 6.83
C ARG A 250 10.40 -17.76 6.51
N ARG A 251 9.11 -17.40 6.58
CA ARG A 251 8.00 -18.31 6.23
C ARG A 251 8.10 -18.75 4.78
N TYR A 252 8.34 -17.79 3.88
CA TYR A 252 8.55 -18.08 2.46
C TYR A 252 9.69 -19.08 2.27
N ALA A 253 10.86 -18.81 2.85
CA ALA A 253 12.02 -19.69 2.73
C ALA A 253 11.75 -21.13 3.21
N LEU A 254 11.04 -21.29 4.34
CA LEU A 254 10.69 -22.61 4.86
C LEU A 254 9.72 -23.37 3.94
N ARG A 255 8.75 -22.66 3.36
CA ARG A 255 7.76 -23.23 2.44
C ARG A 255 8.42 -23.66 1.12
N THR A 256 9.30 -22.83 0.56
CA THR A 256 9.99 -23.15 -0.70
C THR A 256 11.09 -24.21 -0.54
N GLN A 257 11.77 -24.26 0.60
CA GLN A 257 12.75 -25.32 0.89
C GLN A 257 12.07 -26.71 1.00
N ARG A 258 10.86 -26.78 1.55
CA ARG A 258 10.08 -28.02 1.62
C ARG A 258 9.61 -28.53 0.24
N VAL A 259 9.42 -27.62 -0.72
CA VAL A 259 8.99 -27.95 -2.09
C VAL A 259 10.17 -28.37 -2.98
N GLY A 260 11.38 -27.84 -2.75
CA GLY A 260 12.57 -28.20 -3.53
C GLY A 260 13.34 -29.44 -3.05
N GLY A 261 12.90 -30.07 -1.96
CA GLY A 261 13.52 -31.25 -1.35
C GLY A 261 12.73 -32.55 -1.51
N GLN A 262 11.70 -32.56 -2.38
CA GLN A 262 10.96 -33.76 -2.80
C GLN A 262 11.28 -34.11 -4.25
#